data_AF-A0A6B3SXV9-F1
#
_entry.id   AF-A0A6B3SXV9-F1
#
_cell.length_a   1.000
_cell.length_b   1.000
_cell.length_c   1.000
_cell.angle_alpha   90.00
_cell.angle_beta   90.00
_cell.angle_gamma   90.00
#
_symmetry.space_group_name_H-M   'P 1'
#
loop_
_entity.id
_entity.type
_entity.pdbx_description
1 polymer ?
#
loop_
_entity_poly.entity_id
_entity_poly.type
_entity_poly.pdbx_seq_one_letter_code
_entity_poly.pdbx_strand_id
1 'polypeptide(L)'
;MLVLVGYLIVMGSVFGGFVLSGGHLAALFQPLELLMIGGAAVGAFFVGNNGKAIKATLGALPSLLKGSKFTKALYMELMSLLFEILSKVRKEGLMSIEGDIESPEESAIFSKYPGILSDHHIVEFMTDYLRLMVSGNMDAFQIENLMDNEIETHHAEAEVPIHCIAKLGDGLPAFGIVAAVMGVVHTMESVGLPPSELGMLIAHALVGTFLGILLAYGFVGPLSSLLEQKMHESSKMFQCVKVTLLASLNGYAPALAVEFGRKVLFSTERPSFSELEEHIKNAKSK
;
A
#
# COMPACT_ATOMS: atom_id res chain seq x y z
N MET A 1 11.87 -2.71 5.82
CA MET A 1 13.01 -2.50 6.76
C MET A 1 12.70 -1.47 7.85
N LEU A 2 12.16 -0.29 7.53
CA LEU A 2 11.83 0.75 8.53
C LEU A 2 10.77 0.33 9.57
N VAL A 3 9.81 -0.52 9.21
CA VAL A 3 8.80 -1.05 10.15
C VAL A 3 9.44 -1.77 11.34
N LEU A 4 10.38 -2.68 11.08
CA LEU A 4 11.07 -3.44 12.13
C LEU A 4 11.91 -2.51 13.02
N VAL A 5 12.60 -1.54 12.43
CA VAL A 5 13.37 -0.53 13.17
C VAL A 5 12.44 0.31 14.05
N GLY A 6 11.30 0.75 13.51
CA GLY A 6 10.28 1.46 14.26
C GLY A 6 9.76 0.66 15.44
N TYR A 7 9.42 -0.61 15.25
CA TYR A 7 8.97 -1.49 16.33
C TYR A 7 10.05 -1.71 17.39
N LEU A 8 11.32 -1.84 17.01
CA LEU A 8 12.42 -1.91 17.99
C LEU A 8 12.56 -0.62 18.79
N ILE A 9 12.39 0.55 18.16
CA ILE A 9 12.43 1.84 18.85
C ILE A 9 11.24 1.97 19.81
N VAL A 10 10.03 1.62 19.37
CA VAL A 10 8.82 1.64 20.21
C VAL A 10 8.99 0.71 21.42
N MET A 11 9.33 -0.56 21.18
CA MET A 11 9.55 -1.54 22.25
C MET A 11 10.68 -1.11 23.18
N GLY A 12 11.83 -0.72 22.63
CA GLY A 12 13.00 -0.30 23.41
C GLY A 12 12.74 0.93 24.27
N SER A 13 12.00 1.91 23.75
CA SER A 13 11.70 3.14 24.50
C SER A 13 10.67 2.88 25.60
N VAL A 14 9.59 2.17 25.29
CA VAL A 14 8.50 1.90 26.24
C VAL A 14 8.98 0.95 27.34
N PHE A 15 9.53 -0.21 26.98
CA PHE A 15 9.94 -1.22 27.95
C PHE A 15 11.29 -0.88 28.60
N GLY A 16 12.24 -0.31 27.85
CA GLY A 16 13.51 0.16 28.41
C GLY A 16 13.30 1.29 29.41
N GLY A 17 12.44 2.26 29.11
CA GLY A 17 12.07 3.32 30.04
C GLY A 17 11.43 2.78 31.33
N PHE A 18 10.55 1.78 31.22
CA PHE A 18 9.94 1.13 32.38
C PHE A 18 10.94 0.35 33.24
N VAL A 19 11.92 -0.35 32.64
CA VAL A 19 12.96 -1.03 33.42
C VAL A 19 13.89 -0.03 34.11
N LEU A 20 14.26 1.05 33.43
CA LEU A 20 15.10 2.12 34.00
C LEU A 20 14.42 2.85 35.17
N SER A 21 13.08 2.91 35.19
CA SER A 21 12.33 3.43 36.34
C SER A 21 12.16 2.43 37.49
N GLY A 22 12.75 1.23 37.38
CA GLY A 22 12.68 0.16 38.38
C GLY A 22 11.51 -0.80 38.21
N GLY A 23 10.80 -0.74 37.07
CA GLY A 23 9.70 -1.63 36.73
C GLY A 23 10.13 -3.06 36.38
N HIS A 24 9.26 -4.03 36.67
CA HIS A 24 9.49 -5.45 36.39
C HIS A 24 8.66 -5.89 35.19
N LEU A 25 9.30 -6.23 34.05
CA LEU A 25 8.61 -6.57 32.80
C LEU A 25 7.62 -7.72 32.93
N ALA A 26 7.89 -8.69 33.82
CA ALA A 26 6.98 -9.79 34.09
C ALA A 26 5.59 -9.33 34.53
N ALA A 27 5.46 -8.17 35.18
CA ALA A 27 4.18 -7.62 35.60
C ALA A 27 3.31 -7.17 34.42
N LEU A 28 3.93 -6.74 33.31
CA LEU A 28 3.23 -6.27 32.10
C LEU A 28 2.81 -7.41 31.17
N PHE A 29 3.36 -8.61 31.36
CA PHE A 29 3.03 -9.75 30.52
C PHE A 29 1.79 -10.47 31.06
N GLN A 30 0.61 -10.04 30.59
CA GLN A 30 -0.69 -10.60 30.96
C GLN A 30 -1.35 -11.28 29.75
N PRO A 31 -1.21 -12.62 29.60
CA PRO A 31 -1.76 -13.34 28.44
C PRO A 31 -3.28 -13.24 28.31
N LEU A 32 -4.00 -13.19 29.44
CA LEU A 32 -5.47 -13.09 29.43
C LEU A 32 -5.96 -11.73 28.93
N GLU A 33 -5.25 -10.66 29.28
CA GLU A 33 -5.52 -9.31 28.75
C GLU A 33 -5.29 -9.26 27.23
N LEU A 34 -4.20 -9.87 26.76
CA LEU A 34 -3.94 -9.99 25.31
C LEU A 34 -5.01 -10.81 24.59
N LEU A 35 -5.53 -11.87 25.22
CA LEU A 35 -6.63 -12.66 24.67
C LEU A 35 -7.93 -11.84 24.60
N MET A 36 -8.28 -11.09 25.64
CA MET A 36 -9.48 -10.24 25.64
C MET A 36 -9.38 -9.16 24.56
N ILE A 37 -8.26 -8.43 24.51
CA ILE A 37 -8.06 -7.33 23.56
C ILE A 37 -7.93 -7.87 22.13
N GLY A 38 -7.00 -8.80 21.91
CA GLY A 38 -6.73 -9.37 20.59
C GLY A 38 -7.88 -10.23 20.08
N GLY A 39 -8.50 -11.04 20.93
CA GLY A 39 -9.66 -11.85 20.58
C GLY A 39 -10.88 -10.99 20.22
N ALA A 40 -11.17 -9.94 21.00
CA ALA A 40 -12.24 -9.00 20.68
C ALA A 40 -11.94 -8.22 19.40
N ALA A 41 -10.69 -7.79 19.19
CA ALA A 41 -10.25 -7.10 17.98
C ALA A 41 -10.41 -7.99 16.73
N VAL A 42 -10.01 -9.26 16.80
CA VAL A 42 -10.21 -10.24 15.71
C VAL A 42 -11.70 -10.48 15.48
N GLY A 43 -12.50 -10.68 16.54
CA GLY A 43 -13.94 -10.83 16.42
C GLY A 43 -14.61 -9.62 15.75
N ALA A 44 -14.25 -8.41 16.17
CA ALA A 44 -14.73 -7.16 15.57
C ALA A 44 -14.30 -7.02 14.10
N PHE A 45 -13.08 -7.44 13.76
CA PHE A 45 -12.60 -7.48 12.38
C PHE A 45 -13.45 -8.40 11.50
N PHE A 46 -13.82 -9.59 11.98
CA PHE A 46 -14.71 -10.50 11.23
C PHE A 46 -16.14 -9.95 11.11
N VAL A 47 -16.69 -9.36 12.17
CA VAL A 47 -18.05 -8.79 12.14
C VAL A 47 -18.12 -7.55 11.22
N GLY A 48 -17.07 -6.74 11.21
CA GLY A 48 -17.02 -5.49 10.45
C GLY A 48 -16.71 -5.65 8.95
N ASN A 49 -16.32 -6.84 8.49
CA ASN A 49 -15.78 -7.02 7.13
C ASN A 49 -16.37 -8.23 6.40
N ASN A 50 -16.57 -8.08 5.09
CA ASN A 50 -16.93 -9.20 4.22
C ASN A 50 -15.69 -10.04 3.84
N GLY A 51 -15.90 -11.23 3.28
CA GLY A 51 -14.82 -12.15 2.92
C GLY A 51 -13.81 -11.58 1.91
N LYS A 52 -14.24 -10.67 1.02
CA LYS A 52 -13.33 -10.01 0.06
C LYS A 52 -12.39 -9.05 0.77
N ALA A 53 -12.92 -8.20 1.65
CA ALA A 53 -12.15 -7.26 2.46
C ALA A 53 -11.15 -7.98 3.37
N ILE A 54 -11.56 -9.10 3.98
CA ILE A 54 -10.68 -9.93 4.82
C ILE A 54 -9.51 -10.47 3.98
N LYS A 55 -9.79 -11.08 2.83
CA LYS A 55 -8.75 -11.64 1.95
C LYS A 55 -7.79 -10.56 1.44
N ALA A 56 -8.32 -9.40 1.03
CA ALA A 56 -7.52 -8.27 0.57
C ALA A 56 -6.60 -7.75 1.69
N THR A 57 -7.14 -7.59 2.91
CA THR A 57 -6.37 -7.14 4.08
C THR A 57 -5.23 -8.10 4.39
N LEU A 58 -5.50 -9.41 4.45
CA LEU A 58 -4.48 -10.42 4.72
C LEU A 58 -3.42 -10.49 3.60
N GLY A 59 -3.82 -10.31 2.34
CA GLY A 59 -2.90 -10.24 1.20
C GLY A 59 -2.03 -8.99 1.18
N ALA A 60 -2.49 -7.88 1.77
CA ALA A 60 -1.74 -6.63 1.85
C ALA A 60 -0.66 -6.65 2.95
N LEU A 61 -0.83 -7.43 4.02
CA LEU A 61 0.10 -7.44 5.16
C LEU A 61 1.57 -7.75 4.78
N PRO A 62 1.88 -8.76 3.94
CA PRO A 62 3.26 -9.04 3.53
C PRO A 62 3.92 -7.87 2.77
N SER A 63 3.13 -7.03 2.11
CA SER A 63 3.65 -5.88 1.38
C SER A 63 4.26 -4.84 2.32
N LEU A 64 3.80 -4.72 3.57
CA LEU A 64 4.27 -3.74 4.55
C LEU A 64 5.73 -3.94 4.96
N LEU A 65 6.21 -5.19 4.94
CA LEU A 65 7.59 -5.51 5.28
C LEU A 65 8.58 -5.24 4.13
N LYS A 66 8.07 -5.25 2.89
CA LYS A 66 8.85 -4.97 1.68
C LYS A 66 9.10 -3.47 1.52
N GLY A 67 10.16 -3.09 0.80
CA GLY A 67 10.39 -1.70 0.39
C GLY A 67 9.34 -1.19 -0.60
N SER A 68 9.44 0.08 -1.00
CA SER A 68 8.68 0.53 -2.17
C SER A 68 9.21 -0.16 -3.42
N LYS A 69 8.28 -0.61 -4.28
CA LYS A 69 8.60 -1.09 -5.63
C LYS A 69 8.72 0.07 -6.62
N PHE A 70 8.16 1.23 -6.29
CA PHE A 70 8.08 2.40 -7.15
C PHE A 70 9.34 3.24 -7.03
N THR A 71 10.35 2.84 -7.81
CA THR A 71 11.63 3.53 -7.86
C THR A 71 11.74 4.35 -9.13
N LYS A 72 12.62 5.35 -9.12
CA LYS A 72 13.06 6.04 -10.33
C LYS A 72 13.42 5.08 -11.48
N ALA A 73 14.09 3.97 -11.20
CA ALA A 73 14.44 2.97 -12.20
C ALA A 73 13.20 2.32 -12.84
N LEU A 74 12.20 1.93 -12.03
CA LEU A 74 10.95 1.38 -12.54
C LEU A 74 10.19 2.39 -13.39
N TYR A 75 10.14 3.66 -12.99
CA TYR A 75 9.50 4.71 -13.80
C TYR A 75 10.23 4.94 -15.13
N MET A 76 11.56 4.83 -15.15
CA MET A 76 12.35 4.90 -16.37
C MET A 76 12.04 3.73 -17.32
N GLU A 77 11.89 2.51 -16.78
CA GLU A 77 11.44 1.35 -17.57
C GLU A 77 10.05 1.57 -18.15
N LEU A 78 9.07 2.01 -17.33
CA LEU A 78 7.70 2.29 -17.78
C LEU A 78 7.67 3.31 -18.93
N MET A 79 8.35 4.43 -18.74
CA MET A 79 8.41 5.50 -19.73
C MET A 79 9.11 5.07 -21.02
N SER A 80 10.12 4.20 -20.92
CA SER A 80 10.85 3.69 -22.10
C SER A 80 10.01 2.68 -22.88
N LEU A 81 9.29 1.81 -22.18
CA LEU A 81 8.29 0.92 -22.77
C LEU A 81 7.22 1.71 -23.53
N LEU A 82 6.61 2.71 -22.89
CA LEU A 82 5.63 3.60 -23.52
C LEU A 82 6.24 4.31 -24.73
N PHE A 83 7.47 4.81 -24.62
CA PHE A 83 8.16 5.46 -25.74
C PHE A 83 8.37 4.51 -26.93
N GLU A 84 8.80 3.26 -26.70
CA GLU A 84 9.00 2.27 -27.76
C GLU A 84 7.69 1.90 -28.45
N ILE A 85 6.64 1.62 -27.68
CA ILE A 85 5.29 1.32 -28.21
C ILE A 85 4.80 2.50 -29.06
N LEU A 86 4.80 3.72 -28.51
CA LEU A 86 4.31 4.90 -29.23
C LEU A 86 5.18 5.26 -30.45
N SER A 87 6.48 4.96 -30.40
CA SER A 87 7.38 5.12 -31.54
C SER A 87 7.08 4.12 -32.65
N LYS A 88 6.76 2.87 -32.31
CA LYS A 88 6.33 1.85 -33.27
C LYS A 88 5.00 2.25 -33.90
N VAL A 89 4.01 2.63 -33.08
CA VAL A 89 2.71 3.15 -33.55
C VAL A 89 2.87 4.32 -34.52
N ARG A 90 3.76 5.27 -34.22
CA ARG A 90 3.96 6.44 -35.09
C ARG A 90 4.62 6.11 -36.43
N LYS A 91 5.46 5.07 -36.48
CA LYS A 91 6.18 4.66 -37.70
C LYS A 91 5.38 3.68 -38.56
N GLU A 92 4.75 2.71 -37.93
CA GLU A 92 4.16 1.53 -38.56
C GLU A 92 2.62 1.53 -38.49
N GLY A 93 2.03 2.49 -37.76
CA GLY A 93 0.59 2.61 -37.55
C GLY A 93 0.10 1.87 -36.30
N LEU A 94 -1.12 2.17 -35.86
CA LEU A 94 -1.72 1.59 -34.64
C LEU A 94 -1.83 0.06 -34.70
N MET A 95 -2.16 -0.51 -35.87
CA MET A 95 -2.28 -1.96 -36.05
C MET A 95 -0.97 -2.72 -35.80
N SER A 96 0.19 -2.04 -35.86
CA SER A 96 1.49 -2.69 -35.68
C SER A 96 1.73 -3.26 -34.28
N ILE A 97 1.01 -2.77 -33.28
CA ILE A 97 1.15 -3.19 -31.87
C ILE A 97 0.11 -4.21 -31.43
N GLU A 98 -0.79 -4.67 -32.31
CA GLU A 98 -1.86 -5.62 -31.97
C GLU A 98 -1.31 -6.92 -31.37
N GLY A 99 -0.27 -7.49 -31.99
CA GLY A 99 0.40 -8.67 -31.44
C GLY A 99 1.11 -8.42 -30.10
N ASP A 100 1.60 -7.19 -29.88
CA ASP A 100 2.29 -6.83 -28.63
C ASP A 100 1.30 -6.67 -27.46
N ILE A 101 0.07 -6.21 -27.73
CA ILE A 101 -0.97 -5.99 -26.71
C ILE A 101 -1.78 -7.25 -26.39
N GLU A 102 -1.97 -8.14 -27.37
CA GLU A 102 -2.70 -9.40 -27.16
C GLU A 102 -1.88 -10.42 -26.37
N SER A 103 -0.56 -10.46 -26.62
CA SER A 103 0.37 -11.34 -25.91
C SER A 103 1.60 -10.57 -25.37
N PRO A 104 1.44 -9.75 -24.30
CA PRO A 104 2.55 -8.95 -23.75
C PRO A 104 3.75 -9.80 -23.30
N GLU A 105 3.51 -11.02 -22.81
CA GLU A 105 4.59 -11.92 -22.38
C GLU A 105 5.43 -12.46 -23.54
N GLU A 106 4.87 -12.51 -24.75
CA GLU A 106 5.57 -12.95 -25.96
C GLU A 106 6.13 -11.77 -26.77
N SER A 107 5.75 -10.54 -26.40
CA SER A 107 6.20 -9.33 -27.09
C SER A 107 7.68 -9.07 -26.87
N ALA A 108 8.39 -8.84 -27.98
CA ALA A 108 9.79 -8.43 -27.96
C ALA A 108 10.01 -7.06 -27.31
N ILE A 109 8.97 -6.20 -27.26
CA ILE A 109 9.06 -4.88 -26.62
C ILE A 109 8.91 -5.03 -25.11
N PHE A 110 7.83 -5.68 -24.65
CA PHE A 110 7.57 -5.87 -23.23
C PHE A 110 8.63 -6.72 -22.53
N SER A 111 9.18 -7.73 -23.22
CA SER A 111 10.27 -8.59 -22.70
C SER A 111 11.53 -7.82 -22.30
N LYS A 112 11.75 -6.61 -22.85
CA LYS A 112 12.88 -5.73 -22.46
C LYS A 112 12.69 -5.09 -21.08
N TYR A 113 11.46 -5.08 -20.56
CA TYR A 113 11.06 -4.35 -19.36
C TYR A 113 10.40 -5.29 -18.33
N PRO A 114 11.15 -6.27 -17.78
CA PRO A 114 10.61 -7.30 -16.89
C PRO A 114 10.05 -6.72 -15.59
N GLY A 115 10.54 -5.55 -15.13
CA GLY A 115 10.01 -4.88 -13.95
C GLY A 115 8.55 -4.47 -14.14
N ILE A 116 8.19 -4.00 -15.33
CA ILE A 116 6.82 -3.64 -15.69
C ILE A 116 5.98 -4.88 -15.99
N LEU A 117 6.54 -5.85 -16.73
CA LEU A 117 5.83 -7.08 -17.10
C LEU A 117 5.38 -7.89 -15.86
N SER A 118 6.13 -7.80 -14.76
CA SER A 118 5.77 -8.46 -13.49
C SER A 118 4.54 -7.87 -12.78
N ASP A 119 4.10 -6.67 -13.16
CA ASP A 119 2.93 -6.01 -12.59
C ASP A 119 1.73 -6.13 -13.53
N HIS A 120 0.99 -7.24 -13.39
CA HIS A 120 -0.15 -7.56 -14.25
C HIS A 120 -1.20 -6.44 -14.33
N HIS A 121 -1.44 -5.68 -13.25
CA HIS A 121 -2.45 -4.61 -13.25
C HIS A 121 -2.03 -3.43 -14.13
N ILE A 122 -0.73 -3.08 -14.13
CA ILE A 122 -0.21 -2.01 -15.00
C ILE A 122 -0.18 -2.45 -16.46
N VAL A 123 0.19 -3.71 -16.70
CA VAL A 123 0.19 -4.28 -18.06
C VAL A 123 -1.24 -4.29 -18.60
N GLU A 124 -2.19 -4.86 -17.86
CA GLU A 124 -3.61 -4.93 -18.23
C GLU A 124 -4.18 -3.55 -18.53
N PHE A 125 -4.01 -2.59 -17.61
CA PHE A 125 -4.43 -1.20 -17.81
C PHE A 125 -3.85 -0.64 -19.11
N MET A 126 -2.54 -0.75 -19.32
CA MET A 126 -1.90 -0.20 -20.51
C MET A 126 -2.38 -0.90 -21.79
N THR A 127 -2.48 -2.23 -21.81
CA THR A 127 -2.88 -3.00 -23.00
C THR A 127 -4.33 -2.78 -23.36
N ASP A 128 -5.23 -2.66 -22.39
CA ASP A 128 -6.65 -2.44 -22.64
C ASP A 128 -6.88 -1.07 -23.29
N TYR A 129 -6.23 -0.02 -22.79
CA TYR A 129 -6.34 1.29 -23.44
C TYR A 129 -5.65 1.34 -24.79
N LEU A 130 -4.50 0.68 -24.98
CA LEU A 130 -3.90 0.55 -26.30
C LEU A 130 -4.83 -0.20 -27.27
N ARG A 131 -5.55 -1.23 -26.81
CA ARG A 131 -6.56 -1.96 -27.61
C ARG A 131 -7.72 -1.05 -28.03
N LEU A 132 -8.20 -0.20 -27.11
CA LEU A 132 -9.21 0.80 -27.42
C LEU A 132 -8.71 1.83 -28.44
N MET A 133 -7.44 2.23 -28.35
CA MET A 133 -6.81 3.12 -29.35
C MET A 133 -6.72 2.46 -30.73
N VAL A 134 -6.35 1.17 -30.81
CA VAL A 134 -6.29 0.41 -32.08
C VAL A 134 -7.67 0.28 -32.72
N SER A 135 -8.71 0.09 -31.90
CA SER A 135 -10.10 -0.08 -32.35
C SER A 135 -10.70 1.20 -32.98
N GLY A 136 -10.06 2.37 -32.81
CA GLY A 136 -10.31 3.58 -33.60
C GLY A 136 -11.65 4.32 -33.36
N ASN A 137 -12.45 3.92 -32.37
CA ASN A 137 -13.84 4.36 -32.24
C ASN A 137 -14.14 5.32 -31.07
N MET A 138 -13.13 5.82 -30.36
CA MET A 138 -13.35 6.64 -29.16
C MET A 138 -12.64 7.99 -29.20
N ASP A 139 -13.36 9.02 -28.75
CA ASP A 139 -12.81 10.37 -28.56
C ASP A 139 -11.85 10.40 -27.35
N ALA A 140 -10.83 11.26 -27.42
CA ALA A 140 -9.81 11.35 -26.36
C ALA A 140 -10.41 11.70 -25.00
N PHE A 141 -11.47 12.52 -24.97
CA PHE A 141 -12.19 12.87 -23.74
C PHE A 141 -12.92 11.66 -23.15
N GLN A 142 -13.48 10.78 -23.98
CA GLN A 142 -14.15 9.57 -23.50
C GLN A 142 -13.15 8.58 -22.90
N ILE A 143 -11.98 8.41 -23.54
CA ILE A 143 -10.89 7.57 -23.02
C ILE A 143 -10.37 8.15 -21.69
N GLU A 144 -10.18 9.46 -21.61
CA GLU A 144 -9.75 10.12 -20.37
C GLU A 144 -10.71 9.84 -19.21
N ASN A 145 -12.01 10.05 -19.42
CA ASN A 145 -13.03 9.77 -18.40
C ASN A 145 -13.03 8.29 -18.00
N LEU A 146 -12.89 7.37 -18.96
CA LEU A 146 -12.84 5.94 -18.67
C LEU A 146 -11.62 5.59 -17.80
N MET A 147 -10.44 6.11 -18.18
CA MET A 147 -9.19 5.96 -17.40
C MET A 147 -9.34 6.51 -15.98
N ASP A 148 -10.01 7.65 -15.81
CA ASP A 148 -10.25 8.21 -14.47
C ASP A 148 -11.16 7.32 -13.61
N ASN A 149 -12.26 6.82 -14.18
CA ASN A 149 -13.16 5.92 -13.46
C ASN A 149 -12.47 4.62 -13.05
N GLU A 150 -11.62 4.06 -13.91
CA GLU A 150 -10.87 2.84 -13.60
C GLU A 150 -9.81 3.08 -12.52
N ILE A 151 -9.05 4.18 -12.62
CA ILE A 151 -8.07 4.57 -11.60
C ILE A 151 -8.76 4.80 -10.24
N GLU A 152 -9.92 5.46 -10.23
CA GLU A 152 -10.72 5.67 -9.02
C GLU A 152 -11.22 4.33 -8.43
N THR A 153 -11.68 3.42 -9.28
CA THR A 153 -12.11 2.07 -8.85
C THR A 153 -10.94 1.30 -8.22
N HIS A 154 -9.77 1.29 -8.88
CA HIS A 154 -8.56 0.66 -8.35
C HIS A 154 -8.15 1.27 -7.00
N HIS A 155 -8.25 2.60 -6.83
CA HIS A 155 -7.96 3.25 -5.55
C HIS A 155 -8.95 2.83 -4.46
N ALA A 156 -10.25 2.85 -4.75
CA ALA A 156 -11.28 2.45 -3.80
C ALA A 156 -11.09 0.99 -3.34
N GLU A 157 -10.69 0.09 -4.25
CA GLU A 157 -10.37 -1.29 -3.90
C GLU A 157 -9.11 -1.40 -3.02
N ALA A 158 -8.07 -0.62 -3.32
CA ALA A 158 -6.83 -0.59 -2.55
C ALA A 158 -6.98 0.07 -1.16
N GLU A 159 -7.96 0.95 -0.98
CA GLU A 159 -8.31 1.61 0.29
C GLU A 159 -8.99 0.65 1.28
N VAL A 160 -9.65 -0.40 0.81
CA VAL A 160 -10.36 -1.34 1.70
C VAL A 160 -9.43 -1.93 2.77
N PRO A 161 -8.28 -2.55 2.44
CA PRO A 161 -7.28 -2.97 3.44
C PRO A 161 -6.81 -1.87 4.40
N ILE A 162 -6.61 -0.64 3.89
CA ILE A 162 -6.13 0.50 4.68
C ILE A 162 -7.14 0.82 5.78
N HIS A 163 -8.41 0.95 5.40
CA HIS A 163 -9.52 1.21 6.32
C HIS A 163 -9.75 0.06 7.30
N CYS A 164 -9.62 -1.19 6.86
CA CYS A 164 -9.73 -2.35 7.73
C CYS A 164 -8.70 -2.31 8.86
N ILE A 165 -7.43 -2.05 8.53
CA ILE A 165 -6.35 -1.94 9.53
C ILE A 165 -6.54 -0.71 10.41
N ALA A 166 -6.96 0.43 9.85
CA ALA A 166 -7.24 1.64 10.62
C ALA A 166 -8.32 1.39 11.68
N LYS A 167 -9.46 0.81 11.27
CA LYS A 167 -10.57 0.50 12.18
C LYS A 167 -10.18 -0.52 13.25
N LEU A 168 -9.36 -1.50 12.90
CA LEU A 168 -8.81 -2.44 13.87
C LEU A 168 -7.93 -1.71 14.90
N GLY A 169 -7.05 -0.83 14.43
CA GLY A 169 -6.20 0.03 15.26
C GLY A 169 -7.02 0.90 16.21
N ASP A 170 -8.04 1.58 15.71
CA ASP A 170 -8.94 2.45 16.48
C ASP A 170 -9.74 1.70 17.56
N GLY A 171 -10.05 0.42 17.33
CA GLY A 171 -10.80 -0.41 18.28
C GLY A 171 -9.97 -0.95 19.46
N LEU A 172 -8.66 -1.11 19.28
CA LEU A 172 -7.79 -1.72 20.29
C LEU A 172 -7.77 -0.98 21.65
N PRO A 173 -7.75 0.37 21.72
CA PRO A 173 -7.82 1.08 23.01
C PRO A 173 -9.15 0.86 23.71
N ALA A 174 -10.26 0.82 22.96
CA ALA A 174 -11.58 0.56 23.51
C ALA A 174 -11.68 -0.85 24.12
N PHE A 175 -11.13 -1.87 23.44
CA PHE A 175 -11.04 -3.20 24.01
C PHE A 175 -10.08 -3.27 25.22
N GLY A 176 -9.02 -2.46 25.25
CA GLY A 176 -8.17 -2.32 26.43
C GLY A 176 -8.91 -1.71 27.64
N ILE A 177 -9.85 -0.80 27.42
CA ILE A 177 -10.73 -0.28 28.47
C ILE A 177 -11.69 -1.38 28.95
N VAL A 178 -12.30 -2.16 28.03
CA VAL A 178 -13.17 -3.29 28.41
C VAL A 178 -12.42 -4.29 29.29
N ALA A 179 -11.20 -4.64 28.89
CA ALA A 179 -10.36 -5.58 29.62
C ALA A 179 -10.00 -5.04 31.03
N ALA A 180 -9.64 -3.76 31.13
CA ALA A 180 -9.41 -3.10 32.43
C ALA A 180 -10.67 -3.07 33.32
N VAL A 181 -11.85 -2.78 32.76
CA VAL A 181 -13.11 -2.80 33.50
C VAL A 181 -13.39 -4.21 34.04
N MET A 182 -13.18 -5.25 33.23
CA MET A 182 -13.33 -6.63 33.68
C MET A 182 -12.35 -6.98 34.82
N GLY A 183 -11.09 -6.53 34.74
CA GLY A 183 -10.10 -6.69 35.80
C GLY A 183 -10.49 -5.97 37.10
N VAL A 184 -11.05 -4.77 37.00
CA VAL A 184 -11.58 -4.03 38.18
C VAL A 184 -12.76 -4.76 38.81
N VAL A 185 -13.69 -5.29 38.01
CA VAL A 185 -14.82 -6.10 38.52
C VAL A 185 -14.30 -7.32 39.29
N HIS A 186 -13.34 -8.04 38.73
CA HIS A 186 -12.73 -9.20 39.39
C HIS A 186 -12.00 -8.85 40.69
N THR A 187 -11.32 -7.70 40.70
CA THR A 187 -10.68 -7.15 41.91
C THR A 187 -11.73 -6.87 43.00
N MET A 188 -12.86 -6.26 42.64
CA MET A 188 -13.93 -5.93 43.60
C MET A 188 -14.65 -7.17 44.13
N GLU A 189 -14.80 -8.22 43.31
CA GLU A 189 -15.30 -9.52 43.76
C GLU A 189 -14.35 -10.15 44.81
N SER A 190 -13.07 -9.85 44.71
CA SER A 190 -12.00 -10.39 45.56
C SER A 190 -11.60 -9.48 46.73
N VAL A 191 -12.45 -8.51 47.10
CA VAL A 191 -12.13 -7.46 48.10
C VAL A 191 -11.73 -8.00 49.48
N GLY A 192 -12.09 -9.24 49.81
CA GLY A 192 -11.71 -9.91 51.05
C GLY A 192 -10.26 -10.43 51.09
N LEU A 193 -9.53 -10.40 49.97
CA LEU A 193 -8.14 -10.86 49.91
C LEU A 193 -7.18 -9.91 50.63
N PRO A 194 -5.99 -10.39 51.05
CA PRO A 194 -4.95 -9.54 51.61
C PRO A 194 -4.57 -8.39 50.67
N PRO A 195 -4.18 -7.21 51.20
CA PRO A 195 -3.83 -6.05 50.38
C PRO A 195 -2.77 -6.30 49.30
N SER A 196 -1.83 -7.22 49.56
CA SER A 196 -0.79 -7.61 48.59
C SER A 196 -1.35 -8.32 47.35
N GLU A 197 -2.35 -9.18 47.53
CA GLU A 197 -2.99 -9.91 46.44
C GLU A 197 -3.95 -8.99 45.66
N LEU A 198 -4.68 -8.14 46.39
CA LEU A 198 -5.54 -7.14 45.77
C LEU A 198 -4.74 -6.17 44.89
N GLY A 199 -3.55 -5.76 45.35
CA GLY A 199 -2.63 -4.91 44.57
C GLY A 199 -2.20 -5.55 43.26
N MET A 200 -1.99 -6.88 43.22
CA MET A 200 -1.68 -7.62 41.99
C MET A 200 -2.86 -7.61 41.01
N LEU A 201 -4.08 -7.82 41.49
CA LEU A 201 -5.29 -7.78 40.64
C LEU A 201 -5.52 -6.39 40.03
N ILE A 202 -5.31 -5.33 40.82
CA ILE A 202 -5.37 -3.94 40.32
C ILE A 202 -4.30 -3.71 39.25
N ALA A 203 -3.07 -4.16 39.49
CA ALA A 203 -1.98 -4.02 38.52
C ALA A 203 -2.33 -4.73 37.20
N HIS A 204 -2.87 -5.94 37.25
CA HIS A 204 -3.30 -6.68 36.05
C HIS A 204 -4.38 -5.92 35.27
N ALA A 205 -5.38 -5.35 35.96
CA ALA A 205 -6.43 -4.58 35.31
C ALA A 205 -5.89 -3.35 34.58
N LEU A 206 -4.91 -2.64 35.14
CA LEU A 206 -4.30 -1.47 34.51
C LEU A 206 -3.47 -1.81 33.26
N VAL A 207 -2.91 -3.02 33.21
CA VAL A 207 -2.14 -3.50 32.04
C VAL A 207 -3.03 -3.62 30.80
N GLY A 208 -4.32 -3.95 30.94
CA GLY A 208 -5.25 -4.04 29.81
C GLY A 208 -5.35 -2.74 29.00
N THR A 209 -5.55 -1.61 29.67
CA THR A 209 -5.62 -0.30 29.00
C THR A 209 -4.29 0.11 28.38
N PHE A 210 -3.18 -0.14 29.09
CA PHE A 210 -1.84 0.09 28.57
C PHE A 210 -1.59 -0.70 27.27
N LEU A 211 -1.87 -2.00 27.27
CA LEU A 211 -1.68 -2.87 26.10
C LEU A 211 -2.57 -2.45 24.94
N GLY A 212 -3.84 -2.10 25.19
CA GLY A 212 -4.75 -1.62 24.14
C GLY A 212 -4.21 -0.39 23.42
N ILE A 213 -3.76 0.62 24.17
CA ILE A 213 -3.18 1.85 23.61
C ILE A 213 -1.86 1.57 22.88
N LEU A 214 -0.98 0.75 23.47
CA LEU A 214 0.31 0.40 22.88
C LEU A 214 0.13 -0.35 21.55
N LEU A 215 -0.76 -1.34 21.50
CA LEU A 215 -1.04 -2.11 20.29
C LEU A 215 -1.66 -1.22 19.19
N ALA A 216 -2.58 -0.34 19.57
CA ALA A 216 -3.23 0.58 18.64
C ALA A 216 -2.22 1.52 17.98
N TYR A 217 -1.56 2.36 18.77
CA TYR A 217 -0.75 3.46 18.23
C TYR A 217 0.70 3.08 17.98
N GLY A 218 1.23 2.08 18.70
CA GLY A 218 2.60 1.60 18.51
C GLY A 218 2.74 0.57 17.38
N PHE A 219 1.69 -0.21 17.09
CA PHE A 219 1.79 -1.34 16.17
C PHE A 219 0.83 -1.27 14.99
N VAL A 220 -0.48 -1.18 15.22
CA VAL A 220 -1.48 -1.39 14.16
C VAL A 220 -1.74 -0.11 13.35
N GLY A 221 -1.95 1.03 14.02
CA GLY A 221 -2.21 2.31 13.37
C GLY A 221 -1.15 2.73 12.34
N PRO A 222 0.17 2.71 12.69
CA PRO A 222 1.22 3.07 11.74
C PRO A 222 1.27 2.20 10.48
N LEU A 223 0.82 0.95 10.55
CA LEU A 223 0.75 0.07 9.37
C LEU A 223 -0.30 0.54 8.36
N SER A 224 -1.43 1.05 8.83
CA SER A 224 -2.47 1.62 7.95
C SER A 224 -1.91 2.81 7.18
N SER A 225 -1.28 3.77 7.87
CA SER A 225 -0.66 4.94 7.23
C SER A 225 0.45 4.57 6.25
N LEU A 226 1.26 3.55 6.56
CA LEU A 226 2.28 3.06 5.63
C LEU A 226 1.65 2.42 4.37
N LEU A 227 0.55 1.69 4.53
CA LEU A 227 -0.15 1.08 3.40
C LEU A 227 -0.75 2.15 2.48
N GLU A 228 -1.32 3.20 3.06
CA GLU A 228 -1.83 4.39 2.37
C GLU A 228 -0.74 5.08 1.53
N GLN A 229 0.45 5.30 2.11
CA GLN A 229 1.59 5.85 1.37
C GLN A 229 1.97 4.99 0.15
N LYS A 230 2.03 3.67 0.32
CA LYS A 230 2.34 2.74 -0.78
C LYS A 230 1.27 2.72 -1.87
N MET A 231 0.01 2.84 -1.47
CA MET A 231 -1.11 2.95 -2.40
C MET A 231 -0.95 4.22 -3.25
N HIS A 232 -0.69 5.37 -2.63
CA HIS A 232 -0.48 6.63 -3.35
C HIS A 232 0.71 6.58 -4.33
N GLU A 233 1.79 5.89 -3.99
CA GLU A 233 2.90 5.66 -4.94
C GLU A 233 2.46 4.82 -6.15
N SER A 234 1.62 3.80 -5.93
CA SER A 234 1.06 2.96 -6.99
C SER A 234 0.20 3.75 -7.97
N SER A 235 -0.60 4.69 -7.46
CA SER A 235 -1.42 5.58 -8.29
C SER A 235 -0.62 6.30 -9.38
N LYS A 236 0.62 6.68 -9.08
CA LYS A 236 1.46 7.45 -10.01
C LYS A 236 1.85 6.68 -11.26
N MET A 237 1.92 5.36 -11.21
CA MET A 237 2.17 4.54 -12.40
C MET A 237 1.00 4.64 -13.39
N PHE A 238 -0.23 4.45 -12.90
CA PHE A 238 -1.44 4.57 -13.73
C PHE A 238 -1.62 5.98 -14.31
N GLN A 239 -1.39 7.01 -13.49
CA GLN A 239 -1.41 8.40 -13.96
C GLN A 239 -0.35 8.66 -15.04
N CYS A 240 0.85 8.07 -14.89
CA CYS A 240 1.92 8.20 -15.89
C CYS A 240 1.51 7.58 -17.23
N VAL A 241 0.93 6.37 -17.21
CA VAL A 241 0.38 5.71 -18.41
C VAL A 241 -0.74 6.56 -19.01
N LYS A 242 -1.74 6.95 -18.21
CA LYS A 242 -2.88 7.79 -18.63
C LYS A 242 -2.43 9.01 -19.42
N VAL A 243 -1.63 9.87 -18.80
CA VAL A 243 -1.28 11.15 -19.42
C VAL A 243 -0.38 10.95 -20.65
N THR A 244 0.47 9.90 -20.65
CA THR A 244 1.30 9.57 -21.82
C THR A 244 0.46 9.11 -23.01
N LEU A 245 -0.51 8.21 -22.80
CA LEU A 245 -1.38 7.71 -23.87
C LEU A 245 -2.30 8.82 -24.39
N LEU A 246 -2.89 9.64 -23.50
CA LEU A 246 -3.71 10.78 -23.89
C LEU A 246 -2.91 11.83 -24.69
N ALA A 247 -1.65 12.09 -24.32
CA ALA A 247 -0.79 12.97 -25.11
C ALA A 247 -0.54 12.40 -26.52
N SER A 248 -0.34 11.08 -26.64
CA SER A 248 -0.21 10.44 -27.95
C SER A 248 -1.49 10.54 -28.79
N LEU A 249 -2.67 10.34 -28.18
CA LEU A 249 -3.97 10.47 -28.84
C LEU A 249 -4.20 11.88 -29.39
N ASN A 250 -3.72 12.90 -28.68
CA ASN A 250 -3.75 14.29 -29.14
C ASN A 250 -2.69 14.62 -30.22
N GLY A 251 -1.95 13.63 -30.71
CA GLY A 251 -1.00 13.79 -31.82
C GLY A 251 0.39 14.30 -31.42
N TYR A 252 0.71 14.39 -30.12
CA TYR A 252 2.05 14.75 -29.69
C TYR A 252 3.08 13.69 -30.06
N ALA A 253 4.35 14.11 -30.20
CA ALA A 253 5.42 13.17 -30.48
C ALA A 253 5.70 12.21 -29.32
N PRO A 254 6.12 10.95 -29.57
CA PRO A 254 6.38 9.98 -28.50
C PRO A 254 7.29 10.53 -27.40
N ALA A 255 8.38 11.23 -27.76
CA ALA A 255 9.27 11.87 -26.78
C ALA A 255 8.55 12.91 -25.91
N LEU A 256 7.66 13.71 -26.50
CA LEU A 256 6.88 14.72 -25.78
C LEU A 256 5.75 14.09 -24.97
N ALA A 257 5.09 13.03 -25.48
CA ALA A 257 4.07 12.30 -24.75
C ALA A 257 4.62 11.70 -23.44
N VAL A 258 5.81 11.10 -23.49
CA VAL A 258 6.48 10.57 -22.29
C VAL A 258 6.87 11.68 -21.31
N GLU A 259 7.24 12.87 -21.79
CA GLU A 259 7.48 14.02 -20.91
C GLU A 259 6.24 14.42 -20.10
N PHE A 260 5.04 14.26 -20.65
CA PHE A 260 3.82 14.52 -19.88
C PHE A 260 3.66 13.49 -18.75
N GLY A 261 3.90 12.20 -19.04
CA GLY A 261 3.93 11.15 -18.01
C GLY A 261 4.97 11.42 -16.91
N ARG A 262 6.18 11.85 -17.28
CA ARG A 262 7.22 12.21 -16.31
C ARG A 262 6.77 13.30 -15.34
N LYS A 263 5.96 14.26 -15.79
CA LYS A 263 5.51 15.41 -15.00
C LYS A 263 4.44 15.09 -13.96
N VAL A 264 3.82 13.91 -13.98
CA VAL A 264 2.85 13.50 -12.94
C VAL A 264 3.48 12.76 -11.76
N LEU A 265 4.71 12.24 -11.93
CA LEU A 265 5.44 11.48 -10.91
C LEU A 265 5.83 12.35 -9.71
N PHE A 266 5.95 11.76 -8.52
CA PHE A 266 6.49 12.46 -7.35
C PHE A 266 7.91 12.96 -7.59
N SER A 267 8.24 14.15 -7.10
CA SER A 267 9.55 14.80 -7.35
C SER A 267 10.75 14.01 -6.85
N THR A 268 10.55 13.16 -5.84
CA THR A 268 11.60 12.29 -5.25
C THR A 268 12.03 11.19 -6.20
N GLU A 269 11.09 10.59 -6.93
CA GLU A 269 11.32 9.46 -7.85
C GLU A 269 11.31 9.89 -9.32
N ARG A 270 10.99 11.15 -9.60
CA ARG A 270 10.92 11.70 -10.96
C ARG A 270 12.34 11.85 -11.54
N PRO A 271 12.65 11.20 -12.67
CA PRO A 271 13.90 11.43 -13.36
C PRO A 271 13.96 12.84 -13.96
N SER A 272 15.17 13.36 -14.05
CA SER A 272 15.43 14.60 -14.78
C SER A 272 15.18 14.39 -16.27
N PHE A 273 15.00 15.51 -16.98
CA PHE A 273 14.83 15.49 -18.43
C PHE A 273 16.02 14.81 -19.13
N SER A 274 17.24 15.20 -18.74
CA SER A 274 18.47 14.67 -19.33
C SER A 274 18.64 13.17 -19.10
N GLU A 275 18.34 12.68 -17.90
CA GLU A 275 18.41 11.26 -17.58
C GLU A 275 17.42 10.44 -18.42
N LEU A 276 16.18 10.94 -18.59
CA LEU A 276 15.19 10.28 -19.43
C LEU A 276 15.63 10.25 -20.90
N GLU A 277 16.09 11.38 -21.42
CA GLU A 277 16.53 11.49 -22.81
C GLU A 277 17.72 10.57 -23.11
N GLU A 278 18.70 10.52 -22.21
CA GLU A 278 19.87 9.63 -22.33
C GLU A 278 19.46 8.15 -22.27
N HIS A 279 18.57 7.79 -21.36
CA HIS A 279 18.11 6.41 -21.23
C HIS A 279 17.32 5.95 -22.45
N ILE A 280 16.43 6.79 -23.01
CA ILE A 280 15.70 6.49 -24.24
C ILE A 280 16.65 6.32 -25.43
N LYS A 281 17.70 7.15 -25.54
CA LYS A 281 18.74 7.00 -26.59
C LYS A 281 19.48 5.67 -26.45
N ASN A 282 19.82 5.28 -25.23
CA ASN A 282 20.51 4.03 -24.94
C ASN A 282 19.62 2.81 -25.18
N ALA A 283 18.33 2.88 -24.86
CA ALA A 283 17.35 1.81 -25.12
C ALA A 283 17.18 1.52 -26.62
N LYS A 284 17.23 2.54 -27.49
CA LYS A 284 17.21 2.37 -28.96
C LYS A 284 18.44 1.65 -29.53
N SER A 285 19.54 1.62 -28.78
CA SER A 285 20.83 1.10 -29.24
C SER A 285 21.03 -0.38 -28.88
N LYS A 286 20.06 -0.99 -28.17
CA LYS A 286 20.02 -2.39 -27.78
C LYS A 286 18.90 -3.12 -28.52
#